data_AF-A0A852Z5Q4-F1
#
_entry.id   AF-A0A852Z5Q4-F1
#
_cell.length_a   1.000
_cell.length_b   1.000
_cell.length_c   1.000
_cell.angle_alpha   90.00
_cell.angle_beta   90.00
_cell.angle_gamma   90.00
#
_symmetry.space_group_name_H-M   'P 1'
#
loop_
_entity.id
_entity.type
_entity.pdbx_description
1 polymer ?
#
loop_
_entity_poly.entity_id
_entity_poly.type
_entity_poly.pdbx_seq_one_letter_code
_entity_poly.pdbx_strand_id
1 'polypeptide(L)' 'MQREWRPDELVGSWTLVGADWQLMGNKSGATRLGFALLLKFFEIGARFPLLGRGDPATGG' A
#
# COMPACT_ATOMS: atom_id res chain seq x y z
N MET A 1 -8.18 0.87 5.90
CA MET A 1 -7.13 1.90 5.86
C MET A 1 -7.39 2.84 7.02
N GLN A 2 -6.51 2.78 8.02
CA GLN A 2 -6.61 3.63 9.20
C GLN A 2 -6.14 5.04 8.82
N ARG A 3 -6.91 6.07 9.18
CA ARG A 3 -6.62 7.47 8.80
C ARG A 3 -5.63 8.14 9.74
N GLU A 4 -5.52 7.64 10.96
CA GLU A 4 -4.68 8.21 12.02
C GLU A 4 -3.76 7.12 12.56
N TRP A 5 -2.45 7.32 12.40
CA TRP A 5 -1.40 6.42 12.86
C TRP A 5 -0.48 7.18 13.79
N ARG A 6 -0.01 6.54 14.85
CA ARG A 6 1.15 7.08 15.59
C ARG A 6 2.43 6.92 14.77
N PRO A 7 3.45 7.77 14.98
CA PRO A 7 4.69 7.72 14.19
C PRO A 7 5.34 6.32 14.19
N ASP A 8 5.42 5.66 15.34
CA ASP A 8 6.01 4.33 15.48
C ASP A 8 5.21 3.25 14.75
N GLU A 9 3.87 3.34 14.79
CA GLU A 9 2.98 2.42 14.08
C GLU A 9 3.11 2.59 12.57
N LEU A 10 3.17 3.84 12.09
CA LEU A 10 3.36 4.16 10.68
C LEU A 10 4.70 3.59 10.19
N VAL A 11 5.78 3.82 10.94
CA VAL A 11 7.11 3.28 10.61
C VAL A 11 7.08 1.76 10.64
N GLY A 12 6.50 1.13 11.66
CA GLY A 12 6.42 -0.32 11.77
C GLY A 12 5.65 -0.97 10.63
N SER A 13 4.52 -0.38 10.23
CA SER A 13 3.63 -0.96 9.21
C SER A 13 4.02 -0.63 7.77
N TRP A 14 4.75 0.46 7.51
CA TRP A 14 5.14 0.87 6.16
C TRP A 14 6.61 0.64 5.82
N THR A 15 7.41 0.14 6.76
CA THR A 15 8.79 -0.25 6.51
C THR A 15 8.86 -1.67 5.98
N LEU A 16 9.54 -1.87 4.85
CA LEU A 16 9.84 -3.20 4.31
C LEU A 16 10.93 -3.86 5.15
N VAL A 17 10.66 -5.05 5.68
CA VAL A 17 11.58 -5.82 6.54
C VAL A 17 11.76 -7.24 6.03
N GLY A 18 12.96 -7.80 6.19
CA GLY A 18 13.26 -9.23 5.96
C GLY A 18 12.58 -9.86 4.73
N ALA A 19 11.48 -10.57 4.98
CA ALA A 19 10.69 -11.30 3.98
C ALA A 19 10.07 -10.38 2.90
N ASP A 20 9.75 -9.13 3.22
CA ASP A 20 9.25 -8.15 2.26
C ASP A 20 10.24 -7.97 1.10
N TRP A 21 11.54 -7.90 1.41
CA TRP A 21 12.58 -7.73 0.40
C TRP A 21 12.71 -8.95 -0.52
N GLN A 22 12.39 -10.15 -0.03
CA GLN A 22 12.34 -11.35 -0.87
C GLN A 22 11.14 -11.31 -1.83
N LEU A 23 9.97 -10.85 -1.36
CA LEU A 23 8.79 -10.65 -2.20
C LEU A 23 9.01 -9.57 -3.27
N MET A 24 9.85 -8.57 -2.96
CA MET A 24 10.27 -7.51 -3.87
C MET A 24 11.38 -7.93 -4.84
N GLY A 25 12.10 -9.03 -4.57
CA GLY A 25 13.33 -9.41 -5.28
C GLY A 25 13.18 -9.61 -6.79
N ASN A 26 11.97 -9.95 -7.25
CA ASN A 26 11.67 -10.13 -8.68
C ASN A 26 11.22 -8.83 -9.38
N LYS A 27 11.08 -7.71 -8.68
CA LYS A 27 10.56 -6.44 -9.22
C LYS A 27 11.67 -5.39 -9.29
N SER A 28 12.21 -5.17 -10.49
CA SER A 28 13.23 -4.17 -10.76
C SER A 28 12.64 -2.95 -11.49
N GLY A 29 13.21 -1.76 -11.24
CA GLY A 29 12.84 -0.52 -11.94
C GLY A 29 11.58 0.18 -11.40
N ALA A 30 10.89 0.91 -12.27
CA ALA A 30 9.78 1.81 -11.91
C ALA A 30 8.58 1.11 -11.24
N THR A 31 8.40 -0.19 -11.45
CA THR A 31 7.31 -0.99 -10.87
C THR A 31 7.56 -1.39 -9.42
N ARG A 32 8.81 -1.28 -8.94
CA ARG A 32 9.18 -1.68 -7.58
C ARG A 32 8.45 -0.85 -6.53
N LEU A 33 8.41 0.47 -6.68
CA LEU A 33 7.73 1.36 -5.72
C LEU A 33 6.22 1.08 -5.66
N GLY A 34 5.57 0.97 -6.82
CA GLY A 34 4.13 0.66 -6.88
C GLY A 34 3.80 -0.68 -6.24
N PHE A 35 4.66 -1.69 -6.43
CA PHE A 35 4.45 -3.00 -5.81
C PHE A 35 4.69 -3.00 -4.30
N ALA A 36 5.68 -2.26 -3.80
CA ALA A 36 5.87 -2.09 -2.34
C ALA A 36 4.64 -1.48 -1.68
N LEU A 37 4.05 -0.45 -2.31
CA LEU A 37 2.83 0.18 -1.81
C LEU A 37 1.65 -0.79 -1.81
N LEU A 38 1.46 -1.56 -2.89
CA LEU A 38 0.40 -2.57 -2.95
C LEU A 38 0.59 -3.67 -1.88
N LEU A 39 1.82 -4.12 -1.68
CA LEU A 39 2.16 -5.15 -0.69
C LEU A 39 1.79 -4.69 0.72
N LYS A 40 2.26 -3.51 1.16
CA LYS A 40 1.94 -2.96 2.48
C LYS A 40 0.46 -2.64 2.62
N PHE A 41 -0.19 -2.16 1.56
CA PHE A 41 -1.62 -1.92 1.57
C PHE A 41 -2.43 -3.22 1.77
N PHE A 42 -2.02 -4.31 1.10
CA PHE A 42 -2.63 -5.61 1.28
C PHE A 42 -2.40 -6.18 2.68
N GLU A 43 -1.18 -6.05 3.23
CA GLU A 43 -0.85 -6.49 4.58
C GLU A 43 -1.70 -5.80 5.66
N ILE A 44 -1.90 -4.49 5.53
CA ILE A 44 -2.68 -3.68 6.48
C ILE A 44 -4.20 -3.86 6.30
N GLY A 45 -4.66 -4.00 5.05
CA GLY A 45 -6.07 -3.91 4.70
C GLY A 45 -6.76 -5.22 4.30
N ALA A 46 -5.99 -6.29 4.08
CA ALA A 46 -6.39 -7.55 3.44
C ALA A 46 -7.23 -7.37 2.16
N ARG A 47 -7.05 -6.22 1.49
CA ARG A 47 -7.81 -5.83 0.31
C ARG A 47 -6.91 -5.05 -0.63
N PHE A 48 -7.11 -5.20 -1.93
CA PHE A 48 -6.48 -4.30 -2.90
C PHE A 48 -7.26 -2.98 -2.97
N PRO A 49 -6.59 -1.86 -3.28
CA PRO A 49 -7.31 -0.63 -3.56
C PRO A 49 -8.19 -0.85 -4.78
N LEU A 50 -9.50 -0.62 -4.66
CA LEU A 50 -10.32 -0.36 -5.84
C LEU A 50 -9.76 0.93 -6.44
N LEU A 51 -9.25 0.86 -7.67
CA LEU A 51 -8.93 2.06 -8.44
C LEU A 51 -10.24 2.86 -8.59
N GLY A 52 -10.46 3.81 -7.68
CA GLY A 52 -11.59 4.71 -7.72
C GLY A 52 -11.43 5.66 -8.89
N ARG A 53 -11.90 5.25 -10.07
CA ARG A 53 -12.28 6.17 -11.13
C ARG A 53 -13.79 6.35 -11.05
N GLY A 54 -14.19 7.56 -10.67
CA GLY A 54 -15.54 8.06 -10.79
C GLY A 54 -16.12 8.50 -9.44
N ASP A 55 -15.94 9.77 -9.10
CA ASP A 55 -17.02 10.49 -8.46
C ASP A 55 -18.22 10.46 -9.43
N PRO A 56 -19.36 9.81 -9.11
CA PRO A 56 -20.58 10.11 -9.83
C PRO A 56 -20.98 11.53 -9.41
N ALA A 57 -21.16 12.39 -10.41
CA ALA A 57 -21.63 13.76 -10.26
C ALA A 57 -22.70 13.87 -9.16
N THR A 58 -22.45 14.72 -8.16
CA THR A 58 -23.51 15.26 -7.31
C THR A 58 -24.31 16.25 -8.16
N GLY A 59 -25.30 15.72 -8.86
CA GLY A 59 -26.51 16.46 -9.19
C GLY A 59 -27.55 16.20 -8.10
N GLY A 60 -28.09 17.27 -7.54
CA GLY A 60 -29.09 17.29 -6.48
C GLY A 60 -29.21 18.68 -5.89
#